data_AF-A0A497PJB0-F1
#
_entry.id   AF-A0A497PJB0-F1
#
_cell.length_a   1.000
_cell.length_b   1.000
_cell.length_c   1.000
_cell.angle_alpha   90.00
_cell.angle_beta   90.00
_cell.angle_gamma   90.00
#
_symmetry.space_group_name_H-M   'P 1'
#
loop_
_entity.id
_entity.type
_entity.pdbx_description
1 polymer ?
#
loop_
_entity_poly.entity_id
_entity_poly.type
_entity_poly.pdbx_seq_one_letter_code
_entity_poly.pdbx_strand_id
1 'polypeptide(L)'
;MEHFRFKKIFMRKSKKAFVSFVPKEFIKRITLNSVLPDSRHAIQMRVKKAGLKLRFSDIREAHASFMTKYLKQPEIDFIHGRVTTNIFMANYFNPALISDLKERVFKAIGDLRDKIS
;
A
#
# COMPACT_ATOMS: atom_id res chain seq x y z
N MET A 1 1.42 -7.66 -19.54
CA MET A 1 0.94 -8.79 -18.72
C MET A 1 -0.57 -8.65 -18.55
N GLU A 2 -1.37 -9.62 -19.01
CA GLU A 2 -2.85 -9.55 -19.05
C GLU A 2 -3.50 -9.84 -17.68
N HIS A 3 -3.23 -8.99 -16.69
CA HIS A 3 -3.72 -9.15 -15.31
C HIS A 3 -5.26 -9.29 -15.21
N PHE A 4 -6.01 -8.87 -16.23
CA PHE A 4 -7.46 -9.01 -16.29
C PHE A 4 -7.94 -10.46 -16.44
N ARG A 5 -7.08 -11.38 -16.92
CA ARG A 5 -7.38 -12.81 -17.04
C ARG A 5 -7.32 -13.53 -15.68
N PHE A 6 -6.61 -12.97 -14.71
CA PHE A 6 -6.39 -13.58 -13.38
C PHE A 6 -7.31 -12.98 -12.30
N LYS A 7 -8.63 -12.93 -12.55
CA LYS A 7 -9.62 -12.40 -11.57
C LYS A 7 -9.59 -13.10 -10.21
N LYS A 8 -9.17 -14.37 -10.17
CA LYS A 8 -9.05 -15.16 -8.93
C LYS A 8 -7.79 -14.82 -8.11
N ILE A 9 -6.79 -14.20 -8.73
CA ILE A 9 -5.49 -13.89 -8.09
C ILE A 9 -5.46 -12.44 -7.60
N PHE A 10 -6.00 -11.50 -8.38
CA PHE A 10 -5.95 -10.08 -8.05
C PHE A 10 -7.26 -9.58 -7.43
N MET A 11 -7.17 -8.99 -6.24
CA MET A 11 -8.26 -8.22 -5.64
C MET A 11 -8.44 -6.90 -6.42
N ARG A 12 -9.38 -6.85 -7.37
CA ARG A 12 -9.61 -5.64 -8.18
C ARG A 12 -11.09 -5.29 -8.32
N LYS A 13 -11.41 -4.02 -8.08
CA LYS A 13 -12.69 -3.40 -8.46
C LYS A 13 -12.62 -2.70 -9.84
N SER A 14 -11.43 -2.34 -10.30
CA SER A 14 -11.20 -1.59 -11.55
C SER A 14 -10.25 -2.31 -12.50
N LYS A 15 -10.02 -1.83 -13.73
CA LYS A 15 -9.01 -2.41 -14.66
C LYS A 15 -7.58 -2.32 -14.14
N LYS A 16 -7.25 -1.38 -13.27
CA LYS A 16 -5.89 -1.21 -12.73
C LYS A 16 -5.61 -2.24 -11.63
N ALA A 17 -4.43 -2.84 -11.66
CA ALA A 17 -3.90 -3.72 -10.61
C ALA A 17 -2.64 -3.08 -10.03
N PHE A 18 -2.56 -3.02 -8.69
CA PHE A 18 -1.42 -2.46 -7.97
C PHE A 18 -0.81 -3.54 -7.08
N VAL A 19 0.50 -3.44 -6.85
CA VAL A 19 1.25 -4.38 -6.03
C VAL A 19 1.90 -3.61 -4.89
N SER A 20 1.73 -4.12 -3.67
CA SER A 20 2.36 -3.59 -2.46
C SER A 20 2.87 -4.75 -1.62
N PHE A 21 3.94 -4.52 -0.85
CA PHE A 21 4.47 -5.52 0.08
C PHE A 21 3.93 -5.26 1.48
N VAL A 22 3.37 -6.28 2.11
CA VAL A 22 2.74 -6.19 3.43
C VAL A 22 3.17 -7.39 4.27
N PRO A 23 3.54 -7.21 5.56
CA PRO A 23 3.79 -8.31 6.48
C PRO A 23 2.62 -9.28 6.58
N LYS A 24 2.91 -10.58 6.59
CA LYS A 24 1.89 -11.62 6.62
C LYS A 24 1.04 -11.54 7.89
N GLU A 25 1.59 -11.08 9.02
CA GLU A 25 0.82 -10.88 10.24
C GLU A 25 -0.33 -9.89 10.08
N PHE A 26 -0.16 -8.84 9.27
CA PHE A 26 -1.21 -7.82 9.08
C PHE A 26 -2.38 -8.41 8.30
N ILE A 27 -2.09 -9.19 7.26
CA ILE A 27 -3.14 -9.89 6.51
C ILE A 27 -3.89 -10.85 7.42
N LYS A 28 -3.17 -11.66 8.22
CA LYS A 28 -3.80 -12.57 9.19
C LYS A 28 -4.70 -11.83 10.18
N ARG A 29 -4.21 -10.73 10.76
CA ARG A 29 -4.99 -9.90 11.70
C ARG A 29 -6.24 -9.34 11.02
N ILE A 30 -6.14 -8.83 9.79
CA ILE A 30 -7.30 -8.33 9.04
C ILE A 30 -8.33 -9.45 8.82
N THR A 31 -7.90 -10.65 8.44
CA THR A 31 -8.82 -11.78 8.18
C THR A 31 -9.53 -12.31 9.42
N LEU A 32 -9.02 -12.02 10.63
CA LEU A 32 -9.67 -12.39 11.89
C LEU A 32 -10.80 -11.44 12.30
N ASN A 33 -10.92 -10.28 11.64
CA ASN A 33 -11.93 -9.28 11.96
C ASN A 33 -13.24 -9.53 11.20
N SER A 34 -14.32 -8.96 11.73
CA SER A 34 -15.62 -8.97 11.04
C SER A 34 -15.55 -8.24 9.70
N VAL A 35 -16.40 -8.67 8.76
CA VAL A 35 -16.48 -8.08 7.43
C VAL A 35 -16.73 -6.57 7.52
N LEU A 36 -15.95 -5.80 6.76
CA LEU A 36 -16.11 -4.35 6.68
C LEU A 36 -17.37 -4.01 5.87
N PRO A 37 -18.05 -2.89 6.17
CA PRO A 37 -19.15 -2.43 5.34
C PRO A 37 -18.65 -2.05 3.95
N ASP A 38 -19.48 -2.27 2.93
CA ASP A 38 -19.13 -1.93 1.54
C ASP A 38 -19.12 -0.42 1.25
N SER A 39 -19.64 0.39 2.18
CA SER A 39 -19.72 1.85 2.06
C SER A 39 -18.56 2.55 2.75
N ARG A 40 -17.88 3.45 2.01
CA ARG A 40 -16.86 4.36 2.56
C ARG A 40 -17.38 5.15 3.76
N HIS A 41 -18.62 5.61 3.71
CA HIS A 41 -19.23 6.37 4.80
C HIS A 41 -19.33 5.51 6.07
N ALA A 42 -19.79 4.26 5.95
CA ALA A 42 -19.90 3.35 7.08
C ALA A 42 -18.54 3.03 7.71
N ILE A 43 -17.47 2.88 6.91
CA ILE A 43 -16.10 2.73 7.40
C ILE A 43 -15.67 3.97 8.19
N GLN A 44 -15.89 5.17 7.63
CA GLN A 44 -15.57 6.43 8.29
C GLN A 44 -16.31 6.60 9.62
N MET A 45 -17.59 6.22 9.68
CA MET A 45 -18.37 6.27 10.92
C MET A 45 -17.87 5.28 11.97
N ARG A 46 -17.45 4.06 11.57
CA ARG A 46 -16.82 3.11 12.49
C ARG A 46 -15.53 3.67 13.09
N VAL A 47 -14.66 4.28 12.28
CA VAL A 47 -13.41 4.89 12.75
C VAL A 47 -13.69 6.06 13.70
N LYS A 48 -14.65 6.93 13.38
CA LYS A 48 -15.09 8.01 14.29
C LYS A 48 -15.64 7.48 15.61
N LYS A 49 -16.46 6.42 15.59
CA LYS A 49 -17.04 5.80 16.79
C LYS A 49 -15.97 5.22 17.70
N ALA A 50 -14.84 4.78 17.15
CA ALA A 50 -13.66 4.35 17.91
C ALA A 50 -12.84 5.52 18.48
N GLY A 51 -13.29 6.78 18.33
CA GLY A 51 -12.60 7.98 18.82
C GLY A 51 -11.42 8.43 17.95
N LEU A 52 -11.24 7.84 16.76
CA LEU A 52 -10.10 8.14 15.88
C LEU A 52 -10.45 9.23 14.86
N LYS A 53 -9.46 10.10 14.56
CA LYS A 53 -9.57 11.12 13.51
C LYS A 53 -9.45 10.48 12.13
N LEU A 54 -10.22 10.96 11.15
CA LEU A 54 -10.22 10.44 9.76
C LEU A 54 -9.04 10.95 8.92
N ARG A 55 -7.82 10.75 9.42
CA ARG A 55 -6.56 11.24 8.86
C ARG A 55 -5.92 10.25 7.88
N PHE A 56 -6.73 9.69 6.97
CA PHE A 56 -6.26 8.62 6.07
C PHE A 56 -5.16 9.10 5.10
N SER A 57 -5.24 10.34 4.63
CA SER A 57 -4.20 10.95 3.79
C SER A 57 -2.88 11.08 4.54
N ASP A 58 -2.94 11.52 5.80
CA ASP A 58 -1.76 11.76 6.63
C ASP A 58 -0.99 10.47 6.91
N ILE A 59 -1.69 9.33 7.10
CA ILE A 59 -1.04 8.03 7.28
C ILE A 59 -0.21 7.68 6.04
N ARG A 60 -0.78 7.87 4.85
CA ARG A 60 -0.08 7.60 3.59
C ARG A 60 1.09 8.55 3.38
N GLU A 61 0.91 9.83 3.71
CA GLU A 61 1.96 10.84 3.65
C GLU A 61 3.11 10.52 4.61
N ALA A 62 2.82 10.28 5.88
CA ALA A 62 3.81 9.90 6.88
C ALA A 62 4.57 8.64 6.47
N HIS A 63 3.87 7.63 5.95
CA HIS A 63 4.50 6.43 5.41
C HIS A 63 5.41 6.75 4.23
N ALA A 64 4.97 7.54 3.23
CA ALA A 64 5.82 7.94 2.11
C ALA A 64 7.06 8.68 2.58
N SER A 65 6.89 9.66 3.47
CA SER A 65 7.97 10.46 4.03
C SER A 65 8.99 9.59 4.76
N PHE A 66 8.55 8.59 5.54
CA PHE A 66 9.46 7.65 6.19
C PHE A 66 10.23 6.77 5.19
N MET A 67 9.54 6.28 4.15
CA MET A 67 10.13 5.38 3.16
C MET A 67 11.25 6.02 2.35
N THR A 68 11.35 7.35 2.27
CA THR A 68 12.44 8.06 1.56
C THR A 68 13.84 7.71 2.09
N LYS A 69 13.95 7.20 3.32
CA LYS A 69 15.20 6.72 3.91
C LYS A 69 15.72 5.42 3.29
N TYR A 70 14.86 4.67 2.60
CA TYR A 70 15.15 3.33 2.07
C TYR A 70 14.86 3.21 0.58
N LEU A 71 13.91 4.00 0.07
CA LEU A 71 13.36 3.90 -1.27
C LEU A 71 13.49 5.22 -2.03
N LYS A 72 13.64 5.11 -3.34
CA LYS A 72 13.56 6.25 -4.27
C LYS A 72 12.10 6.63 -4.49
N GLN A 73 11.85 7.89 -4.84
CA GLN A 73 10.49 8.37 -5.13
C GLN A 73 9.70 7.47 -6.12
N PRO A 74 10.27 7.01 -7.26
CA PRO A 74 9.55 6.13 -8.18
C PRO A 74 9.10 4.80 -7.55
N GLU A 75 9.91 4.26 -6.65
CA GLU A 75 9.61 3.01 -5.93
C GLU A 75 8.49 3.24 -4.92
N ILE A 76 8.52 4.37 -4.20
CA ILE A 76 7.45 4.78 -3.29
C ILE A 76 6.15 4.95 -4.07
N ASP A 77 6.18 5.68 -5.17
CA ASP A 77 5.02 5.89 -6.03
C ASP A 77 4.48 4.57 -6.59
N PHE A 78 5.36 3.63 -6.95
CA PHE A 78 4.97 2.29 -7.37
C PHE A 78 4.19 1.53 -6.27
N ILE A 79 4.78 1.36 -5.08
CA ILE A 79 4.14 0.61 -3.99
C ILE A 79 2.86 1.28 -3.47
N HIS A 80 2.74 2.59 -3.69
CA HIS A 80 1.57 3.40 -3.34
C HIS A 80 0.52 3.45 -4.46
N GLY A 81 0.80 2.95 -5.66
CA GLY A 81 -0.12 2.95 -6.80
C GLY A 81 -0.24 4.29 -7.53
N ARG A 82 0.73 5.21 -7.38
CA ARG A 82 0.86 6.48 -8.13
C ARG A 82 1.62 6.29 -9.45
N VAL A 83 1.29 5.24 -10.19
CA VAL A 83 2.04 4.88 -11.41
C VAL A 83 1.71 5.79 -12.60
N THR A 84 0.49 6.34 -12.66
CA THR A 84 0.04 7.14 -13.82
C THR A 84 0.30 8.64 -13.70
N THR A 85 0.96 9.10 -12.62
CA THR A 85 1.10 10.54 -12.34
C THR A 85 2.38 11.16 -12.90
N ASN A 86 3.34 10.36 -13.37
CA ASN A 86 4.64 10.87 -13.83
C ASN A 86 5.09 10.15 -15.12
N ILE A 87 5.63 10.92 -16.08
CA ILE A 87 6.22 10.43 -17.34
C ILE A 87 7.30 9.37 -17.06
N PHE A 88 8.11 9.57 -16.01
CA PHE A 88 9.13 8.61 -15.61
C PHE A 88 8.51 7.24 -15.28
N MET A 89 7.44 7.24 -14.48
CA MET A 89 6.74 6.02 -14.07
C MET A 89 6.08 5.32 -15.26
N ALA A 90 5.59 6.09 -16.24
CA ALA A 90 4.92 5.55 -17.42
C ALA A 90 5.89 4.91 -18.43
N ASN A 91 7.08 5.50 -18.61
CA ASN A 91 7.95 5.16 -19.74
C ASN A 91 9.27 4.50 -19.35
N TYR A 92 9.77 4.70 -18.12
CA TYR A 92 11.14 4.32 -17.75
C TYR A 92 11.22 3.40 -16.53
N PHE A 93 10.26 3.52 -15.61
CA PHE A 93 10.27 2.70 -14.40
C PHE A 93 9.89 1.24 -14.71
N ASN A 94 10.86 0.33 -14.57
CA ASN A 94 10.64 -1.10 -14.72
C ASN A 94 10.92 -1.83 -13.39
N PRO A 95 9.87 -2.21 -12.62
CA PRO A 95 10.05 -2.87 -11.33
C PRO A 95 10.69 -4.26 -11.46
N ALA A 96 10.64 -4.90 -12.64
CA ALA A 96 11.27 -6.21 -12.85
C ALA A 96 12.80 -6.15 -12.82
N LEU A 97 13.38 -4.97 -13.03
CA LEU A 97 14.83 -4.74 -12.95
C LEU A 97 15.30 -4.40 -11.52
N ILE A 98 14.38 -4.30 -10.56
CA ILE A 98 14.66 -3.94 -9.17
C ILE A 98 14.42 -5.17 -8.30
N SER A 99 15.46 -5.99 -8.13
CA SER A 99 15.37 -7.27 -7.43
C SER A 99 15.26 -7.12 -5.90
N ASP A 100 15.79 -6.04 -5.33
CA ASP A 100 15.93 -5.83 -3.88
C ASP A 100 14.81 -4.99 -3.25
N LEU A 101 13.81 -4.59 -4.04
CA LEU A 101 12.78 -3.64 -3.62
C LEU A 101 12.01 -4.17 -2.41
N LYS A 102 11.69 -5.47 -2.42
CA LYS A 102 10.93 -6.12 -1.36
C LYS A 102 11.71 -6.07 -0.04
N GLU A 103 13.00 -6.41 -0.08
CA GLU A 103 13.90 -6.47 1.06
C GLU A 103 14.03 -5.09 1.70
N ARG A 104 14.22 -4.05 0.89
CA ARG A 104 14.28 -2.66 1.39
C ARG A 104 12.97 -2.19 1.98
N VAL A 105 11.82 -2.54 1.39
CA VAL A 105 10.50 -2.23 1.95
C VAL A 105 10.31 -2.92 3.30
N PHE A 106 10.64 -4.20 3.43
CA PHE A 106 10.50 -4.91 4.72
C PHE A 106 11.45 -4.39 5.79
N LYS A 107 12.69 -4.01 5.41
CA LYS A 107 13.61 -3.33 6.33
C LYS A 107 13.00 -2.03 6.85
N ALA A 108 12.48 -1.19 5.96
CA ALA A 108 11.82 0.05 6.34
C ALA A 108 10.61 -0.17 7.27
N ILE A 109 9.80 -1.21 7.00
CA ILE A 109 8.66 -1.57 7.85
C ILE A 109 9.13 -2.02 9.24
N GLY A 110 10.20 -2.80 9.34
CA GLY A 110 10.81 -3.20 10.61
C GLY A 110 11.22 -1.98 11.43
N ASP A 111 12.04 -1.11 10.84
CA ASP A 111 12.53 0.10 11.51
C ASP A 111 11.40 1.08 11.89
N LEU A 112 10.31 1.12 11.10
CA LEU A 112 9.12 1.91 11.43
C LEU A 112 8.35 1.30 12.61
N ARG A 113 8.20 -0.03 12.65
CA ARG A 113 7.51 -0.75 13.72
C ARG A 113 8.21 -0.56 15.05
N ASP A 114 9.54 -0.62 15.06
CA ASP A 114 10.35 -0.48 16.27
C ASP A 114 10.29 0.95 16.85
N LYS A 115 9.92 1.95 16.04
CA LYS A 115 9.70 3.34 16.50
C LYS A 115 8.32 3.61 17.08
N ILE A 116 7.35 2.74 16.79
CA ILE A 116 5.96 2.90 17.20
C ILE A 116 5.61 1.93 18.36
N SER A 117 6.45 0.91 18.58
CA SER A 117 6.34 -0.02 19.70
C SER A 117 6.95 0.58 20.97
#